data_AF-A0A7V5LJ35-F1
#
_entry.id   AF-A0A7V5LJ35-F1
#
_cell.length_a   1.000
_cell.length_b   1.000
_cell.length_c   1.000
_cell.angle_alpha   90.00
_cell.angle_beta   90.00
_cell.angle_gamma   90.00
#
_symmetry.space_group_name_H-M   'P 1'
#
loop_
_entity.id
_entity.type
_entity.pdbx_description
1 polymer ?
#
loop_
_entity_poly.entity_id
_entity_poly.type
_entity_poly.pdbx_seq_one_letter_code
_entity_poly.pdbx_strand_id
1 'polypeptide(L)'
;MRILQNVLKIAISLGLLGYLVYRADPARLISVLSNITEKNGLFYLALAFGLMIVAIWFLAMRWAVLMKSYRYSLKTTQLFGFYLIGMFFNNFLPTSIGGDVMRIYKLISVTDDRTSAFASVIIERLMGIAATLFMSIWALIYISQQFHDWRLLFAAIVLFLLIMAFFAMLLRDWSFKIILR
;
A
#
# COMPACT_ATOMS: atom_id res chain seq x y z
N MET A 1 -17.39 30.54 6.53
CA MET A 1 -17.26 29.29 7.35
C MET A 1 -16.25 28.28 6.82
N ARG A 2 -16.19 27.94 5.51
CA ARG A 2 -15.23 26.94 4.98
C ARG A 2 -13.74 27.30 5.18
N ILE A 3 -13.38 28.58 5.07
CA ILE A 3 -11.98 29.04 5.24
C ILE A 3 -11.50 28.82 6.68
N LEU A 4 -12.32 29.17 7.69
CA LEU A 4 -12.01 28.97 9.10
C LEU A 4 -11.80 27.48 9.44
N GLN A 5 -12.62 26.59 8.88
CA GLN A 5 -12.47 25.15 9.05
C GLN A 5 -11.17 24.61 8.43
N ASN A 6 -10.78 25.10 7.25
CA ASN A 6 -9.53 24.70 6.61
C ASN A 6 -8.31 25.21 7.38
N VAL A 7 -8.33 26.47 7.85
CA VAL A 7 -7.28 27.05 8.67
C VAL A 7 -7.12 26.28 9.98
N LEU A 8 -8.22 25.93 10.64
CA LEU A 8 -8.18 25.15 11.87
C LEU A 8 -7.60 23.74 11.63
N LYS A 9 -7.97 23.07 10.54
CA LYS A 9 -7.39 21.77 10.17
C LYS A 9 -5.89 21.87 9.91
N ILE A 10 -5.44 22.90 9.18
CA ILE A 10 -4.02 23.14 8.91
C ILE A 10 -3.27 23.41 10.22
N ALA A 11 -3.81 24.25 11.10
CA ALA A 11 -3.22 24.56 12.39
C ALA A 11 -3.11 23.32 13.29
N ILE A 12 -4.15 22.48 13.34
CA ILE A 12 -4.13 21.22 14.10
C ILE A 12 -3.12 20.24 13.49
N SER A 13 -3.10 20.06 12.16
CA SER A 13 -2.14 19.17 11.49
C SER A 13 -0.69 19.62 11.68
N LEU A 14 -0.40 20.92 11.50
CA LEU A 14 0.93 21.48 11.71
C LEU A 14 1.32 21.45 13.20
N GLY A 15 0.39 21.73 14.11
CA GLY A 15 0.60 21.65 15.54
C GLY A 15 0.92 20.23 16.01
N LEU A 16 0.19 19.21 15.50
CA LEU A 16 0.45 17.80 15.78
C LEU A 16 1.80 17.35 15.19
N LEU A 17 2.13 17.76 13.96
CA LEU A 17 3.43 17.49 13.35
C LEU A 17 4.56 18.11 14.16
N GLY A 18 4.43 19.39 14.54
CA GLY A 18 5.41 20.08 15.39
C GLY A 18 5.57 19.42 16.75
N TYR A 19 4.47 19.00 17.38
CA TYR A 19 4.49 18.26 18.64
C TYR A 19 5.18 16.89 18.50
N LEU A 20 4.91 16.16 17.42
CA LEU A 20 5.59 14.90 17.12
C LEU A 20 7.09 15.09 16.95
N VAL A 21 7.52 16.10 16.17
CA VAL A 21 8.93 16.41 15.95
C VAL A 21 9.62 16.81 17.26
N TYR A 22 8.98 17.64 18.06
CA TYR A 22 9.50 18.04 19.37
C TYR A 22 9.67 16.82 20.30
N ARG A 23 8.66 15.93 20.33
CA ARG A 23 8.70 14.71 21.15
C ARG A 23 9.67 13.66 20.63
N ALA A 24 10.01 13.69 19.34
CA ALA A 24 10.94 12.78 18.69
C ALA A 24 12.42 13.09 18.97
N ASP A 25 12.73 14.13 19.77
CA ASP A 25 14.09 14.59 20.08
C ASP A 25 14.87 14.96 18.80
N PRO A 26 14.73 16.21 18.32
CA PRO A 26 15.39 16.67 17.09
C PRO A 26 16.91 16.52 17.12
N ALA A 27 17.54 16.62 18.30
CA ALA A 27 18.98 16.44 18.44
C ALA A 27 19.38 14.98 18.17
N ARG A 28 18.58 14.02 18.64
CA ARG A 28 18.76 12.61 18.28
C ARG A 28 18.57 12.36 16.79
N LEU A 29 17.55 12.94 16.15
CA LEU A 29 17.35 12.79 14.70
C LEU A 29 18.55 13.27 13.90
N ILE A 30 19.11 14.44 14.24
CA ILE A 30 20.30 14.98 13.59
C ILE A 30 21.51 14.07 13.82
N SER A 31 21.70 13.58 15.05
CA SER A 31 22.82 12.67 15.36
C SER A 31 22.71 11.31 14.63
N VAL A 32 21.49 10.80 14.43
CA VAL A 32 21.25 9.59 13.65
C VAL A 32 21.58 9.84 12.18
N LEU A 33 21.14 10.98 11.62
CA LEU A 33 21.43 11.34 10.23
C LEU A 33 22.93 11.54 9.97
N SER A 34 23.67 12.15 10.90
CA SER A 34 25.13 12.29 10.76
C SER A 34 25.86 10.95 10.84
N ASN A 35 25.35 10.01 11.65
CA ASN A 35 25.93 8.67 11.80
C ASN A 35 25.66 7.74 10.61
N ILE A 36 24.70 8.06 9.71
CA ILE A 36 24.46 7.28 8.48
C ILE A 36 25.72 7.26 7.60
N THR A 37 26.51 8.34 7.60
CA THR A 37 27.71 8.42 6.77
C THR A 37 28.89 7.62 7.36
N GLU A 38 28.92 7.37 8.67
CA GLU A 38 30.08 6.75 9.34
C GLU A 38 30.05 5.21 9.39
N LYS A 39 28.86 4.57 9.43
CA LYS A 39 28.73 3.11 9.64
C LYS A 39 27.94 2.42 8.54
N ASN A 40 28.49 2.37 7.32
CA ASN A 40 27.88 1.69 6.17
C ASN A 40 26.43 2.12 5.88
N GLY A 41 25.97 3.27 6.41
CA GLY A 41 24.57 3.67 6.29
C GLY A 41 24.19 3.97 4.85
N LEU A 42 25.14 4.45 4.03
CA LEU A 42 24.96 4.55 2.57
C LEU A 42 24.65 3.19 1.94
N PHE A 43 25.32 2.11 2.37
CA PHE A 43 25.05 0.76 1.85
C PHE A 43 23.65 0.30 2.24
N TYR A 44 23.24 0.46 3.51
CA TYR A 44 21.89 0.10 3.94
C TYR A 44 20.80 0.95 3.27
N LEU A 45 21.08 2.24 3.03
CA LEU A 45 20.17 3.14 2.31
C LEU A 45 20.02 2.72 0.84
N ALA A 46 21.14 2.43 0.17
CA ALA A 46 21.12 1.90 -1.19
C ALA A 46 20.41 0.52 -1.26
N LEU A 47 20.63 -0.34 -0.27
CA LEU A 47 19.95 -1.63 -0.17
C LEU A 47 18.44 -1.46 0.03
N ALA A 48 18.01 -0.58 0.94
CA ALA A 48 16.59 -0.30 1.17
C ALA A 48 15.92 0.28 -0.08
N PHE A 49 16.58 1.21 -0.76
CA PHE A 49 16.12 1.75 -2.04
C PHE A 49 16.02 0.66 -3.11
N GLY A 50 17.05 -0.19 -3.24
CA GLY A 50 17.05 -1.31 -4.17
C GLY A 50 15.93 -2.31 -3.90
N LEU A 51 15.72 -2.69 -2.64
CA LEU A 51 14.62 -3.56 -2.22
C LEU A 51 13.25 -2.94 -2.53
N MET A 52 13.10 -1.63 -2.36
CA MET A 52 11.87 -0.93 -2.73
C MET A 52 11.61 -0.98 -4.24
N ILE A 53 12.63 -0.74 -5.06
CA ILE A 53 12.51 -0.85 -6.53
C ILE A 53 12.13 -2.28 -6.95
N VAL A 54 12.78 -3.29 -6.35
CA VAL A 54 12.48 -4.70 -6.60
C VAL A 54 11.05 -5.05 -6.18
N ALA A 55 10.58 -4.56 -5.02
CA ALA A 55 9.21 -4.75 -4.57
C ALA A 55 8.18 -4.15 -5.54
N ILE A 56 8.44 -2.93 -6.04
CA ILE A 56 7.58 -2.29 -7.05
C ILE A 56 7.58 -3.08 -8.36
N TRP A 57 8.73 -3.66 -8.75
CA TRP A 57 8.81 -4.53 -9.91
C TRP A 57 7.93 -5.79 -9.76
N PHE A 58 7.97 -6.45 -8.60
CA PHE A 58 7.08 -7.58 -8.33
C PHE A 58 5.59 -7.19 -8.34
N LEU A 59 5.24 -6.02 -7.82
CA LEU A 59 3.88 -5.49 -7.92
C LEU A 59 3.46 -5.27 -9.39
N ALA A 60 4.36 -4.75 -10.22
CA ALA A 60 4.12 -4.61 -11.65
C ALA A 60 3.97 -5.96 -12.37
N MET A 61 4.77 -6.97 -12.00
CA MET A 61 4.65 -8.33 -12.55
C MET A 61 3.30 -8.95 -12.19
N ARG A 62 2.89 -8.84 -10.92
CA ARG A 62 1.59 -9.33 -10.45
C ARG A 62 0.45 -8.66 -11.21
N TRP A 63 0.52 -7.34 -11.39
CA TRP A 63 -0.49 -6.60 -12.14
C TRP A 63 -0.51 -7.00 -13.62
N ALA A 64 0.64 -7.28 -14.24
CA ALA A 64 0.71 -7.81 -15.60
C ALA A 64 0.00 -9.17 -15.73
N VAL A 65 0.19 -10.06 -14.74
CA VAL A 65 -0.51 -11.35 -14.69
C VAL A 65 -2.02 -11.14 -14.50
N LEU A 66 -2.44 -10.22 -13.63
CA LEU A 66 -3.85 -9.89 -13.45
C LEU A 66 -4.49 -9.40 -14.76
N MET A 67 -3.81 -8.53 -15.50
CA MET A 67 -4.33 -7.99 -16.77
C MET A 67 -4.51 -9.06 -17.85
N LYS A 68 -3.75 -10.16 -17.81
CA LYS A 68 -3.98 -11.31 -18.71
C LYS A 68 -5.35 -11.95 -18.51
N SER A 69 -5.90 -11.94 -17.29
CA SER A 69 -7.26 -12.43 -17.03
C SER A 69 -8.35 -11.57 -17.69
N TYR A 70 -8.05 -10.29 -17.93
CA TYR A 70 -8.87 -9.35 -18.69
C TYR A 70 -8.53 -9.35 -20.20
N ARG A 71 -7.78 -10.35 -20.69
CA ARG A 71 -7.33 -10.47 -22.10
C ARG A 71 -6.36 -9.38 -22.58
N TYR A 72 -5.74 -8.63 -21.68
CA TYR A 72 -4.71 -7.65 -22.00
C TYR A 72 -3.31 -8.16 -21.67
N SER A 73 -2.43 -8.19 -22.67
CA SER A 73 -1.03 -8.61 -22.49
C SER A 73 -0.10 -7.40 -22.43
N LEU A 74 -0.03 -6.76 -21.26
CA LEU A 74 0.84 -5.61 -21.02
C LEU A 74 2.23 -6.03 -20.56
N LYS A 75 3.26 -5.28 -20.96
CA LYS A 75 4.64 -5.52 -20.51
C LYS A 75 4.80 -5.05 -19.06
N THR A 76 5.49 -5.85 -18.23
CA THR A 76 5.82 -5.47 -16.84
C THR A 76 6.51 -4.12 -16.74
N THR A 77 7.42 -3.79 -17.66
CA THR A 77 8.11 -2.49 -17.71
C THR A 77 7.15 -1.31 -17.82
N GLN A 78 6.09 -1.45 -18.60
CA GLN A 78 5.08 -0.42 -18.79
C GLN A 78 4.27 -0.21 -17.50
N LEU A 79 3.83 -1.30 -16.87
CA LEU A 79 3.09 -1.25 -15.61
C LEU A 79 3.95 -0.78 -14.44
N PHE A 80 5.25 -1.09 -14.46
CA PHE A 80 6.23 -0.57 -13.51
C PHE A 80 6.31 0.96 -13.60
N GLY A 81 6.38 1.52 -14.82
CA GLY A 81 6.30 2.96 -15.03
C GLY A 81 5.00 3.56 -14.49
N PHE A 82 3.85 2.89 -14.69
CA PHE A 82 2.57 3.35 -14.14
C PHE A 82 2.56 3.33 -12.61
N TYR A 83 3.17 2.32 -12.00
CA TYR A 83 3.35 2.23 -10.55
C TYR A 83 4.20 3.38 -9.99
N LEU A 84 5.32 3.71 -10.65
CA LEU A 84 6.17 4.83 -10.24
C LEU A 84 5.44 6.17 -10.35
N ILE A 85 4.72 6.40 -11.45
CA ILE A 85 3.89 7.62 -11.61
C ILE A 85 2.82 7.68 -10.51
N GLY A 86 2.09 6.59 -10.29
CA GLY A 86 1.08 6.54 -9.22
C GLY A 86 1.68 6.81 -7.83
N MET A 87 2.86 6.26 -7.55
CA MET A 87 3.56 6.49 -6.30
C MET A 87 4.00 7.96 -6.15
N PHE A 88 4.45 8.62 -7.21
CA PHE A 88 4.71 10.05 -7.20
C PHE A 88 3.45 10.83 -6.79
N PHE A 89 2.33 10.59 -7.45
CA PHE A 89 1.08 11.27 -7.11
C PHE A 89 0.60 10.96 -5.68
N ASN A 90 0.78 9.74 -5.17
CA ASN A 90 0.44 9.40 -3.79
C ASN A 90 1.34 10.09 -2.74
N ASN A 91 2.59 10.43 -3.08
CA ASN A 91 3.49 11.13 -2.16
C ASN A 91 3.31 12.66 -2.20
N PHE A 92 3.00 13.21 -3.39
CA PHE A 92 2.87 14.65 -3.59
C PHE A 92 1.44 15.16 -3.38
N LEU A 93 0.41 14.34 -3.62
CA LEU A 93 -0.95 14.70 -3.33
C LEU A 93 -1.32 14.28 -1.90
N PRO A 94 -1.99 15.13 -1.13
CA PRO A 94 -2.48 14.79 0.21
C PRO A 94 -3.57 13.71 0.19
N THR A 95 -4.02 13.29 -1.01
CA THR A 95 -5.00 12.23 -1.20
C THR A 95 -4.32 10.96 -1.72
N SER A 96 -4.40 9.88 -0.93
CA SER A 96 -3.94 8.52 -1.31
C SER A 96 -4.77 7.88 -2.45
N ILE A 97 -5.73 8.63 -2.99
CA ILE A 97 -6.58 8.24 -4.13
C ILE A 97 -5.98 8.75 -5.44
N GLY A 98 -5.22 9.86 -5.41
CA GLY A 98 -4.71 10.50 -6.63
C GLY A 98 -3.77 9.61 -7.45
N GLY A 99 -2.89 8.87 -6.80
CA GLY A 99 -1.99 7.94 -7.48
C GLY A 99 -2.72 6.77 -8.16
N ASP A 100 -3.81 6.31 -7.58
CA ASP A 100 -4.60 5.22 -8.13
C ASP A 100 -5.45 5.66 -9.30
N VAL A 101 -6.03 6.86 -9.22
CA VAL A 101 -6.71 7.48 -10.37
C VAL A 101 -5.74 7.62 -11.54
N MET A 102 -4.49 8.02 -11.29
CA MET A 102 -3.48 8.12 -12.34
C MET A 102 -3.12 6.76 -12.95
N ARG A 103 -3.02 5.70 -12.13
CA ARG A 103 -2.80 4.33 -12.63
C ARG A 103 -3.95 3.85 -13.51
N ILE A 104 -5.19 4.10 -13.09
CA ILE A 104 -6.40 3.77 -13.86
C ILE A 104 -6.40 4.55 -15.17
N TYR A 105 -6.15 5.86 -15.12
CA TYR A 105 -6.08 6.72 -16.30
C TYR A 105 -5.02 6.26 -17.31
N LYS A 106 -3.82 5.94 -16.84
CA LYS A 106 -2.74 5.41 -17.69
C LYS A 106 -3.10 4.05 -18.27
N LEU A 107 -3.80 3.20 -17.52
CA LEU A 107 -4.25 1.91 -18.02
C LEU A 107 -5.33 2.06 -19.09
N ILE A 108 -6.32 2.94 -18.88
CA ILE A 108 -7.35 3.29 -19.88
C ILE A 108 -6.71 3.75 -21.18
N SER A 109 -5.67 4.59 -21.11
CA SER A 109 -4.99 5.09 -22.31
C SER A 109 -4.33 4.01 -23.17
N VAL A 110 -4.15 2.79 -22.65
CA VAL A 110 -3.50 1.68 -23.36
C VAL A 110 -4.41 0.48 -23.59
N THR A 111 -5.49 0.33 -22.83
CA THR A 111 -6.48 -0.76 -22.99
C THR A 111 -7.77 -0.32 -23.67
N ASP A 112 -8.04 0.99 -23.69
CA ASP A 112 -9.32 1.61 -24.07
C ASP A 112 -10.54 1.04 -23.30
N ASP A 113 -10.30 0.44 -22.13
CA ASP A 113 -11.32 -0.19 -21.30
C ASP A 113 -11.26 0.33 -19.87
N ARG A 114 -12.25 1.16 -19.55
CA ARG A 114 -12.42 1.80 -18.23
C ARG A 114 -12.80 0.81 -17.15
N THR A 115 -13.63 -0.16 -17.49
CA THR A 115 -14.20 -1.12 -16.57
C THR A 115 -13.12 -2.07 -16.08
N SER A 116 -12.36 -2.67 -17.01
CA SER A 116 -11.23 -3.53 -16.66
C SER A 116 -10.12 -2.76 -15.95
N ALA A 117 -9.84 -1.51 -16.37
CA ALA A 117 -8.82 -0.70 -15.73
C ALA A 117 -9.15 -0.41 -14.26
N PHE A 118 -10.36 0.06 -13.98
CA PHE A 118 -10.84 0.33 -12.62
C PHE A 118 -10.87 -0.94 -11.77
N ALA A 119 -11.46 -2.02 -12.29
CA ALA A 119 -11.56 -3.30 -11.59
C ALA A 119 -10.17 -3.87 -11.25
N SER A 120 -9.22 -3.81 -12.18
CA SER A 120 -7.87 -4.34 -11.95
C SER A 120 -7.13 -3.62 -10.81
N VAL A 121 -7.28 -2.29 -10.68
CA VAL A 121 -6.64 -1.51 -9.61
C VAL A 121 -7.30 -1.78 -8.26
N ILE A 122 -8.63 -1.94 -8.23
CA ILE A 122 -9.33 -2.37 -7.01
C ILE A 122 -8.86 -3.75 -6.57
N ILE A 123 -8.77 -4.71 -7.48
CA ILE A 123 -8.31 -6.06 -7.17
C ILE A 123 -6.87 -6.04 -6.67
N GLU A 124 -5.99 -5.24 -7.28
CA GLU A 124 -4.61 -5.06 -6.79
C GLU A 124 -4.58 -4.54 -5.35
N ARG A 125 -5.48 -3.61 -4.99
CA ARG A 125 -5.63 -3.14 -3.59
C ARG A 125 -6.12 -4.24 -2.66
N LEU A 126 -7.18 -4.95 -3.06
CA LEU A 126 -7.75 -6.03 -2.25
C LEU A 126 -6.73 -7.16 -2.04
N MET A 127 -5.95 -7.52 -3.07
CA MET A 127 -4.85 -8.49 -2.95
C MET A 127 -3.75 -8.00 -2.02
N GLY A 128 -3.40 -6.71 -2.07
CA GLY A 128 -2.44 -6.11 -1.14
C GLY A 128 -2.91 -6.21 0.31
N ILE A 129 -4.16 -5.79 0.56
CA ILE A 129 -4.80 -5.88 1.88
C ILE A 129 -4.87 -7.34 2.35
N ALA A 130 -5.27 -8.27 1.47
CA ALA A 130 -5.29 -9.71 1.74
C ALA A 130 -3.93 -10.18 2.26
N ALA A 131 -2.88 -9.92 1.48
CA ALA A 131 -1.53 -10.38 1.77
C ALA A 131 -1.02 -9.83 3.09
N THR A 132 -1.23 -8.53 3.36
CA THR A 132 -0.85 -7.90 4.64
C THR A 132 -1.60 -8.51 5.81
N LEU A 133 -2.90 -8.77 5.66
CA LEU A 133 -3.72 -9.40 6.70
C LEU A 133 -3.27 -10.84 6.99
N PHE A 134 -2.97 -11.62 5.95
CA PHE A 134 -2.39 -12.97 6.10
C PHE A 134 -1.03 -12.95 6.80
N MET A 135 -0.13 -12.02 6.43
CA MET A 135 1.15 -11.86 7.12
C MET A 135 0.97 -11.46 8.59
N SER A 136 -0.02 -10.63 8.88
CA SER A 136 -0.31 -10.18 10.26
C SER A 136 -0.72 -11.33 11.17
N ILE A 137 -1.42 -12.34 10.64
CA ILE A 137 -1.78 -13.54 11.41
C ILE A 137 -0.54 -14.35 11.80
N TRP A 138 0.39 -14.56 10.87
CA TRP A 138 1.66 -15.21 11.17
C TRP A 138 2.45 -14.45 12.24
N ALA A 139 2.48 -13.12 12.16
CA ALA A 139 3.12 -12.29 13.17
C ALA A 139 2.45 -12.44 14.55
N LEU A 140 1.11 -12.46 14.61
CA LEU A 140 0.37 -12.66 15.86
C LEU A 140 0.61 -14.05 16.47
N ILE A 141 0.65 -15.10 15.66
CA ILE A 141 0.98 -16.45 16.12
C ILE A 141 2.38 -16.45 16.74
N TYR A 142 3.37 -15.87 16.06
CA TYR A 142 4.74 -15.78 16.56
C TYR A 142 4.83 -15.02 17.90
N ILE A 143 4.19 -13.85 17.99
CA ILE A 143 4.16 -13.05 19.22
C ILE A 143 3.45 -13.80 20.35
N SER A 144 2.35 -14.48 20.06
CA SER A 144 1.60 -15.22 21.08
C SER A 144 2.41 -16.37 21.69
N GLN A 145 3.28 -17.02 20.91
CA GLN A 145 4.20 -18.03 21.40
C GLN A 145 5.29 -17.42 22.27
N GLN A 146 5.81 -16.24 21.88
CA GLN A 146 6.84 -15.54 22.65
C GLN A 146 6.33 -15.10 24.04
N PHE A 147 5.10 -14.58 24.11
CA PHE A 147 4.52 -14.03 25.34
C PHE A 147 3.60 -15.00 26.10
N HIS A 148 3.37 -16.21 25.58
CA HIS A 148 2.48 -17.22 26.17
C HIS A 148 1.06 -16.70 26.47
N ASP A 149 0.57 -15.72 25.71
CA ASP A 149 -0.75 -15.12 25.92
C ASP A 149 -1.79 -15.74 24.97
N TRP A 150 -2.71 -16.52 25.55
CA TRP A 150 -3.78 -17.20 24.82
C TRP A 150 -4.77 -16.22 24.16
N ARG A 151 -4.88 -14.98 24.65
CA ARG A 151 -5.75 -13.95 24.07
C ARG A 151 -5.28 -13.54 22.69
N LEU A 152 -3.95 -13.50 22.48
CA LEU A 152 -3.36 -13.18 21.17
C LEU A 152 -3.58 -14.30 20.16
N LEU A 153 -3.48 -15.56 20.59
CA LEU A 153 -3.85 -16.72 19.76
C LEU A 153 -5.33 -16.68 19.37
N PHE A 154 -6.21 -16.43 20.35
CA PHE A 154 -7.64 -16.32 20.08
C PHE A 154 -7.95 -15.19 19.09
N ALA A 155 -7.35 -14.01 19.28
CA ALA A 155 -7.49 -12.89 18.37
C ALA A 155 -6.99 -13.23 16.95
N ALA A 156 -5.86 -13.93 16.82
CA ALA A 156 -5.33 -14.37 15.53
C ALA A 156 -6.29 -15.33 14.80
N ILE A 157 -6.87 -16.29 15.51
CA ILE A 157 -7.84 -17.25 14.95
C ILE A 157 -9.12 -16.53 14.51
N VAL A 158 -9.67 -15.63 15.36
CA VAL A 158 -10.87 -14.85 15.02
C VAL A 158 -10.61 -13.97 13.79
N LEU A 159 -9.48 -13.26 13.76
CA LEU A 159 -9.09 -12.45 12.59
C LEU A 159 -8.97 -13.31 11.34
N PHE A 160 -8.31 -14.47 11.42
CA PHE A 160 -8.20 -15.38 10.28
C PHE A 160 -9.57 -15.83 9.76
N LEU A 161 -10.49 -16.20 10.66
CA LEU A 161 -11.85 -16.58 10.27
C LEU A 161 -12.62 -15.42 9.63
N LEU A 162 -12.50 -14.20 10.18
CA LEU A 162 -13.13 -13.01 9.60
C LEU A 162 -12.56 -12.67 8.21
N ILE A 163 -11.25 -12.77 8.03
CA ILE A 163 -10.59 -12.55 6.73
C ILE A 163 -11.05 -13.59 5.73
N MET A 164 -11.05 -14.87 6.11
CA MET A 164 -11.54 -15.96 5.26
C MET A 164 -13.02 -15.77 4.90
N ALA A 165 -13.87 -15.36 5.85
CA ALA A 165 -15.27 -15.06 5.58
C ALA A 165 -15.44 -13.87 4.63
N PHE A 166 -14.67 -12.79 4.82
CA PHE A 166 -14.68 -11.63 3.95
C PHE A 166 -14.27 -11.99 2.51
N PHE A 167 -13.16 -12.72 2.33
CA PHE A 167 -12.74 -13.17 1.00
C PHE A 167 -13.72 -14.18 0.40
N ALA A 168 -14.29 -15.08 1.20
CA ALA A 168 -15.31 -16.01 0.74
C ALA A 168 -16.56 -15.26 0.27
N MET A 169 -17.03 -14.23 0.99
CA MET A 169 -18.14 -13.37 0.57
C MET A 169 -17.81 -12.61 -0.72
N LEU A 170 -16.63 -11.97 -0.77
CA LEU A 170 -16.15 -11.21 -1.92
C LEU A 170 -16.07 -12.07 -3.20
N LEU A 171 -15.65 -13.34 -3.06
CA LEU A 171 -15.56 -14.29 -4.18
C LEU A 171 -16.87 -15.01 -4.48
N ARG A 172 -17.77 -15.15 -3.49
CA ARG A 172 -19.09 -15.79 -3.61
C ARG A 172 -20.07 -14.92 -4.36
N ASP A 173 -20.03 -13.61 -4.12
CA ASP A 173 -20.85 -12.68 -4.89
C ASP A 173 -20.30 -12.56 -6.31
N TRP A 174 -21.17 -12.94 -7.25
CA TRP A 174 -21.04 -12.91 -8.71
C TRP A 174 -20.68 -11.54 -9.32
N SER A 175 -20.14 -10.59 -8.54
CA SER A 175 -19.74 -9.23 -8.93
C SER A 175 -18.79 -9.17 -10.13
N PHE A 176 -18.04 -10.24 -10.42
CA PHE A 176 -17.22 -10.33 -11.64
C PHE A 176 -18.03 -10.54 -12.92
N LYS A 177 -19.24 -11.10 -12.86
CA LYS A 177 -20.13 -11.25 -14.03
C LYS A 177 -20.87 -9.97 -14.42
N ILE A 178 -20.91 -8.97 -13.55
CA ILE A 178 -21.47 -7.63 -13.86
C ILE A 178 -20.43 -6.72 -14.52
N ILE A 179 -19.14 -6.95 -14.27
CA ILE A 179 -18.02 -6.15 -14.83
C ILE A 179 -17.57 -6.68 -16.20
N LEU A 180 -17.92 -7.92 -16.55
CA LEU A 180 -17.58 -8.59 -17.82
C LEU A 180 -18.77 -8.68 -18.81
N ARG A 181 -19.78 -7.81 -18.68
CA ARG A 181 -20.85 -7.66 -19.66
C ARG A 181 -20.82 -6.27 -20.29
#